data_AF-A0A067QRT3-F1
#
_entry.id   AF-A0A067QRT3-F1
#
_cell.length_a   1.000
_cell.length_b   1.000
_cell.length_c   1.000
_cell.angle_alpha   90.00
_cell.angle_beta   90.00
_cell.angle_gamma   90.00
#
_symmetry.space_group_name_H-M   'P 1'
#
loop_
_entity.id
_entity.type
_entity.pdbx_description
1 polymer ?
#
loop_
_entity_poly.entity_id
_entity_poly.type
_entity_poly.pdbx_seq_one_letter_code
_entity_poly.pdbx_strand_id
1 'polypeptide(L)'
;MADRLAKAAVTAENCGIVVYAKKPKSTIIKETKEEGVIKWQNEWNTTNKGAVCKKFFPSVRQRMKLNIEICPELTAITTGHGKTKHIYTGLESLMTQHADV
;
A
#
# COMPACT_ATOMS: atom_id res chain seq x y z
N MET A 1 -33.61 -33.61 14.31
CA MET A 1 -32.55 -34.66 14.33
C MET A 1 -31.15 -34.08 14.48
N ALA A 2 -30.80 -33.02 13.75
CA ALA A 2 -29.47 -32.38 13.83
C ALA A 2 -29.07 -31.89 15.22
N ASP A 3 -29.98 -31.23 15.96
CA ASP A 3 -29.70 -30.73 17.32
C ASP A 3 -29.33 -31.86 18.30
N ARG A 4 -30.04 -33.00 18.21
CA ARG A 4 -29.74 -34.20 19.02
C ARG A 4 -28.34 -34.74 18.73
N LEU A 5 -27.95 -34.74 17.45
CA LEU A 5 -26.63 -35.21 17.02
C LEU A 5 -25.51 -34.24 17.45
N ALA A 6 -25.75 -32.93 17.37
CA ALA A 6 -24.82 -31.91 17.83
C ALA A 6 -24.55 -31.99 19.34
N LYS A 7 -25.61 -32.19 20.14
CA LYS A 7 -25.49 -32.38 21.59
C LYS A 7 -24.79 -33.69 21.97
N ALA A 8 -24.98 -34.76 21.20
CA ALA A 8 -24.32 -36.04 21.43
C ALA A 8 -22.82 -36.03 21.08
N ALA A 9 -22.38 -35.13 20.21
CA ALA A 9 -20.97 -34.99 19.81
C ALA A 9 -20.11 -34.18 20.80
N VAL A 10 -20.73 -33.46 21.74
CA VAL A 10 -20.03 -32.73 22.80
C VAL A 10 -19.68 -33.71 23.92
N THR A 11 -18.44 -34.19 23.95
CA THR A 11 -17.89 -35.00 25.06
C THR A 11 -17.16 -34.09 26.06
N ALA A 12 -16.87 -34.59 27.27
CA ALA A 12 -16.07 -33.86 28.26
C ALA A 12 -14.66 -33.48 27.76
N GLU A 13 -14.11 -34.27 26.84
CA GLU A 13 -12.80 -34.04 26.20
C GLU A 13 -12.85 -32.92 25.14
N ASN A 14 -14.02 -32.71 24.53
CA ASN A 14 -14.24 -31.74 23.45
C ASN A 14 -14.90 -30.45 23.95
N CYS A 15 -15.37 -30.47 25.19
CA CYS A 15 -16.08 -29.38 25.86
C CYS A 15 -15.12 -28.24 26.18
N GLY A 16 -14.95 -27.32 25.23
CA GLY A 16 -14.04 -26.17 25.36
C GLY A 16 -13.03 -26.06 24.21
N ILE A 17 -13.00 -27.04 23.30
CA ILE A 17 -12.22 -26.92 22.07
C ILE A 17 -12.88 -25.84 21.20
N VAL A 18 -12.19 -24.72 21.01
CA VAL A 18 -12.62 -23.68 20.06
C VAL A 18 -12.41 -24.21 18.64
N VAL A 19 -13.43 -24.87 18.09
CA VAL A 19 -13.39 -25.46 16.74
C VAL A 19 -13.32 -24.37 15.65
N TYR A 20 -13.79 -23.16 15.95
CA TYR A 20 -13.76 -22.03 15.02
C TYR A 20 -13.51 -20.71 15.75
N ALA A 21 -12.33 -20.13 15.52
CA ALA A 21 -12.01 -18.77 15.91
C ALA A 21 -12.32 -17.83 14.74
N LYS A 22 -13.40 -17.05 14.86
CA LYS A 22 -13.74 -16.05 13.85
C LYS A 22 -12.64 -15.00 13.77
N LYS A 23 -11.97 -14.90 12.62
CA LYS A 23 -11.01 -13.81 12.39
C LYS A 23 -11.73 -12.45 12.50
N PRO A 24 -11.17 -11.49 13.25
CA PRO A 24 -11.68 -10.13 13.25
C PRO A 24 -11.67 -9.55 11.83
N LYS A 25 -12.70 -8.77 11.49
CA LYS A 25 -12.75 -8.07 10.19
C LYS A 25 -11.54 -7.17 9.98
N SER A 26 -11.07 -6.52 11.04
CA SER A 26 -9.86 -5.68 11.03
C SER A 26 -8.62 -6.45 10.57
N THR A 27 -8.47 -7.71 11.02
CA THR A 27 -7.38 -8.59 10.59
C THR A 27 -7.46 -8.89 9.11
N ILE A 28 -8.65 -9.28 8.62
CA ILE A 28 -8.86 -9.59 7.20
C ILE A 28 -8.56 -8.35 6.35
N ILE A 29 -9.10 -7.19 6.72
CA ILE A 29 -8.86 -5.92 6.01
C ILE A 29 -7.36 -5.59 5.96
N LYS A 30 -6.65 -5.78 7.08
CA LYS A 30 -5.21 -5.53 7.15
C LYS A 30 -4.43 -6.47 6.24
N GLU A 31 -4.72 -7.77 6.30
CA GLU A 31 -4.11 -8.81 5.45
C GLU A 31 -4.32 -8.48 3.97
N THR A 32 -5.56 -8.20 3.55
CA THR A 32 -5.89 -7.85 2.16
C THR A 32 -5.18 -6.58 1.69
N LYS A 33 -5.10 -5.55 2.53
CA LYS A 33 -4.34 -4.32 2.18
C LYS A 33 -2.86 -4.61 1.99
N GLU A 34 -2.28 -5.40 2.88
CA GLU A 34 -0.87 -5.78 2.82
C GLU A 34 -0.55 -6.58 1.55
N GLU A 35 -1.39 -7.57 1.22
CA GLU A 35 -1.29 -8.32 -0.04
C GLU A 35 -1.38 -7.43 -1.26
N GLY A 36 -2.28 -6.44 -1.25
CA GLY A 36 -2.41 -5.46 -2.34
C GLY A 36 -1.13 -4.65 -2.53
N VAL A 37 -0.52 -4.16 -1.45
CA VAL A 37 0.75 -3.41 -1.52
C VAL A 37 1.88 -4.28 -2.05
N ILE A 38 1.96 -5.56 -1.65
CA ILE A 38 2.98 -6.50 -2.14
C ILE A 38 2.80 -6.73 -3.64
N LYS A 39 1.57 -6.99 -4.11
CA LYS A 39 1.27 -7.18 -5.54
C LYS A 39 1.68 -5.95 -6.36
N TRP A 40 1.27 -4.76 -5.91
CA TRP A 40 1.65 -3.51 -6.56
C TRP A 40 3.16 -3.27 -6.57
N GLN A 41 3.85 -3.59 -5.48
CA GLN A 41 5.31 -3.48 -5.45
C GLN A 41 5.97 -4.45 -6.44
N ASN A 42 5.45 -5.67 -6.57
CA ASN A 42 5.97 -6.64 -7.54
C ASN A 42 5.77 -6.14 -8.97
N GLU A 43 4.59 -5.65 -9.33
CA GLU A 43 4.34 -5.04 -10.64
C GLU A 43 5.21 -3.80 -10.87
N TRP A 44 5.39 -2.98 -9.84
CA TRP A 44 6.28 -1.83 -9.88
C TRP A 44 7.72 -2.23 -10.11
N ASN A 45 8.19 -3.33 -9.52
CA ASN A 45 9.55 -3.80 -9.73
C ASN A 45 9.73 -4.39 -11.13
N THR A 46 8.76 -5.15 -11.64
CA THR A 46 8.88 -5.90 -12.90
C THR A 46 8.62 -5.08 -14.15
N THR A 47 7.84 -3.99 -14.06
CA THR A 47 7.52 -3.17 -15.24
C THR A 47 8.77 -2.49 -15.82
N ASN A 48 8.88 -2.40 -17.14
CA ASN A 48 9.93 -1.63 -17.82
C ASN A 48 9.56 -0.14 -18.00
N LYS A 49 8.34 0.25 -17.62
CA LYS A 49 7.85 1.63 -17.72
C LYS A 49 8.21 2.44 -16.48
N GLY A 50 8.21 3.77 -16.61
CA GLY A 50 8.35 4.68 -15.47
C GLY A 50 9.73 4.68 -14.82
N ALA A 51 10.80 4.36 -15.58
CA ALA A 51 12.17 4.30 -15.07
C ALA A 51 12.61 5.58 -14.33
N VAL A 52 12.18 6.76 -14.81
CA VAL A 52 12.43 8.04 -14.14
C VAL A 52 11.65 8.12 -12.82
N CYS A 53 10.35 7.81 -12.84
CA CYS A 53 9.49 7.83 -11.65
C CYS A 53 9.99 6.89 -10.55
N LYS A 54 10.51 5.70 -10.92
CA LYS A 54 11.10 4.72 -9.99
C LYS A 54 12.30 5.27 -9.21
N LYS A 55 13.07 6.21 -9.78
CA LYS A 55 14.19 6.85 -9.08
C LYS A 55 13.70 7.71 -7.91
N PHE A 56 12.53 8.32 -8.04
CA PHE A 56 11.91 9.14 -6.99
C PHE A 56 11.06 8.30 -6.03
N PHE A 57 10.36 7.29 -6.54
CA PHE A 57 9.42 6.46 -5.78
C PHE A 57 9.70 4.97 -5.96
N PRO A 58 10.79 4.44 -5.36
CA PRO A 58 11.14 3.03 -5.49
C PRO A 58 10.18 2.11 -4.73
N SER A 59 9.59 2.59 -3.63
CA SER A 59 8.64 1.84 -2.82
C SER A 59 7.23 2.39 -2.95
N VAL A 60 6.28 1.53 -3.34
CA VAL A 60 4.85 1.81 -3.35
C VAL A 60 4.37 2.17 -1.94
N ARG A 61 4.84 1.44 -0.92
CA ARG A 61 4.47 1.72 0.48
C ARG A 61 4.94 3.09 0.93
N GLN A 62 6.18 3.48 0.61
CA GLN A 62 6.66 4.82 0.95
C GLN A 62 5.87 5.88 0.19
N ARG A 63 5.65 5.69 -1.12
CA ARG A 63 4.85 6.62 -1.93
C ARG A 63 3.46 6.86 -1.35
N MET A 64 2.76 5.83 -0.88
CA MET A 64 1.42 5.95 -0.29
C MET A 64 1.38 6.75 1.02
N LYS A 65 2.51 6.83 1.75
CA LYS A 65 2.62 7.63 2.98
C LYS A 65 2.83 9.11 2.71
N LEU A 66 3.30 9.46 1.51
CA LEU A 66 3.60 10.83 1.14
C LEU A 66 2.30 11.54 0.73
N ASN A 67 1.97 12.61 1.46
CA ASN A 67 0.90 13.52 1.07
C ASN A 67 1.48 14.59 0.14
N ILE A 68 1.68 14.21 -1.12
CA ILE A 68 2.20 15.13 -2.15
C ILE A 68 1.03 15.57 -3.02
N GLU A 69 0.85 16.88 -3.12
CA GLU A 69 -0.08 17.46 -4.07
C GLU A 69 0.41 17.21 -5.50
N ILE A 70 -0.44 16.58 -6.33
CA ILE A 70 -0.08 16.25 -7.71
C ILE A 70 -0.33 17.46 -8.59
N CYS A 71 0.74 18.15 -8.95
CA CYS A 71 0.73 19.21 -9.95
C CYS A 71 1.31 18.75 -11.29
N PRO A 72 1.00 19.47 -12.39
CA PRO A 72 1.56 19.19 -13.71
C PRO A 72 3.09 19.18 -13.75
N GLU A 73 3.75 20.04 -12.97
CA GLU A 73 5.20 20.18 -12.89
C GLU A 73 5.87 18.94 -12.29
N LEU A 74 5.32 18.45 -11.17
CA LEU A 74 5.78 17.23 -10.53
C LEU A 74 5.58 16.02 -11.46
N THR A 75 4.43 15.97 -12.13
CA THR A 75 4.12 14.91 -13.10
C THR A 75 5.11 14.94 -14.26
N ALA A 76 5.39 16.11 -14.83
CA ALA A 76 6.37 16.32 -15.89
C ALA A 76 7.77 15.82 -15.51
N ILE A 77 8.24 16.19 -14.31
CA ILE A 77 9.56 15.74 -13.81
C ILE A 77 9.60 14.23 -13.59
N THR A 78 8.62 13.70 -12.87
CA THR A 78 8.63 12.29 -12.46
C THR A 78 8.39 11.34 -13.62
N THR A 79 7.68 11.78 -14.66
CA THR A 79 7.47 11.01 -15.89
C THR A 79 8.51 11.30 -16.97
N GLY A 80 9.43 12.25 -16.74
CA GLY A 80 10.41 12.69 -17.73
C GLY A 80 9.77 13.34 -18.96
N HIS A 81 8.56 13.88 -18.84
CA HIS A 81 7.85 14.59 -19.91
C HIS A 81 8.05 16.10 -19.82
N GLY A 82 8.19 16.77 -20.96
CA GLY A 82 8.30 18.22 -21.06
C GLY A 82 9.74 18.76 -21.07
N LYS A 83 9.92 20.03 -21.45
CA LYS A 83 11.22 20.74 -21.44
C LYS A 83 11.68 20.95 -19.99
N THR A 84 12.24 19.90 -19.39
CA THR A 84 12.50 19.75 -17.95
C THR A 84 13.36 20.88 -17.37
N LYS A 85 14.21 21.53 -18.18
CA LYS A 85 15.07 22.66 -17.76
C LYS A 85 14.33 23.82 -17.10
N HIS A 86 13.12 24.17 -17.54
CA HIS A 86 12.36 25.28 -16.96
C HIS A 86 11.67 24.92 -15.63
N ILE A 87 11.49 23.63 -15.36
CA ILE A 87 10.76 23.16 -14.17
C ILE A 87 11.73 23.00 -12.98
N TYR A 88 12.99 22.61 -13.24
CA TYR A 88 14.04 22.54 -12.20
C TYR A 88 14.26 23.88 -11.48
N THR A 89 14.25 25.00 -12.22
CA THR A 89 14.38 26.34 -11.64
C THR A 89 13.22 26.73 -10.72
N GLY A 90 12.02 26.19 -10.94
CA GLY A 90 10.86 26.44 -10.08
C GLY A 90 10.85 25.60 -8.80
N LEU A 91 11.34 24.35 -8.86
CA LEU A 91 11.34 23.43 -7.73
C LEU A 91 12.51 23.62 -6.77
N GLU A 92 13.68 24.06 -7.24
CA GLU A 92 14.76 24.48 -6.31
C GLU A 92 14.31 25.65 -5.43
N SER A 93 13.53 26.58 -5.99
CA SER A 93 12.91 27.68 -5.23
C SER A 93 11.92 27.18 -4.17
N LEU A 94 11.07 26.20 -4.53
CA LEU A 94 10.05 25.64 -3.63
C LEU A 94 10.64 24.73 -2.53
N MET A 95 11.69 23.98 -2.84
CA MET A 95 12.37 23.12 -1.87
C MET A 95 13.25 23.92 -0.89
N THR A 96 13.77 25.07 -1.31
CA THR A 96 14.55 25.97 -0.44
C THR A 96 13.64 26.70 0.57
N GLN A 97 12.40 27.03 0.20
CA GLN A 97 11.46 27.73 1.09
C GLN A 97 10.90 26.88 2.25
N HIS A 98 11.08 25.56 2.23
CA HIS A 98 10.58 24.66 3.27
C HIS A 98 11.69 23.94 4.07
N ALA A 99 12.96 24.31 3.86
CA ALA A 99 14.09 23.83 4.65
C ALA A 99 14.41 24.72 5.87
N ASP A 100 13.83 25.91 5.96
CA ASP A 100 14.06 26.91 7.02
C ASP A 100 12.82 27.13 7.92
N VAL A 101 12.19 26.05 8.41
CA VAL A 101 11.23 26.09 9.54
C VAL A 101 11.43 24.90 10.46
#